data_AF-A0A920B2B0-F1
#
_entry.id   AF-A0A920B2B0-F1
#
_cell.length_a   1.000
_cell.length_b   1.000
_cell.length_c   1.000
_cell.angle_alpha   90.00
_cell.angle_beta   90.00
_cell.angle_gamma   90.00
#
_symmetry.space_group_name_H-M   'P 1'
#
loop_
_entity.id
_entity.type
_entity.pdbx_description
1 polymer ?
#
loop_
_entity_poly.entity_id
_entity_poly.type
_entity_poly.pdbx_seq_one_letter_code
_entity_poly.pdbx_strand_id
1 'polypeptide(L)' 'MDQAEINNWKSIAESMEAKGDTESWFYLRARAIADGKPDPMPNISELLADPA' A
#
# COMPACT_ATOMS: atom_id res chain seq x y z
N MET A 1 1.62 -6.16 -11.62
CA MET A 1 0.65 -6.60 -10.61
C MET A 1 -0.54 -7.17 -11.35
N ASP A 2 -0.97 -8.37 -10.99
CA ASP A 2 -2.12 -9.01 -11.62
C ASP A 2 -3.45 -8.51 -11.02
N GLN A 3 -4.57 -8.83 -11.67
CA GLN A 3 -5.89 -8.39 -11.21
C GLN A 3 -6.27 -9.00 -9.85
N ALA A 4 -5.74 -10.18 -9.53
CA ALA A 4 -6.03 -10.86 -8.26
C ALA A 4 -5.32 -10.16 -7.10
N GLU A 5 -4.07 -9.76 -7.27
CA GLU A 5 -3.31 -8.94 -6.34
C GLU A 5 -4.03 -7.61 -6.08
N ILE A 6 -4.49 -6.92 -7.11
CA ILE A 6 -5.24 -5.65 -6.96
C ILE A 6 -6.52 -5.88 -6.13
N ASN A 7 -7.27 -6.95 -6.42
CA ASN A 7 -8.49 -7.27 -5.68
C ASN A 7 -8.20 -7.62 -4.21
N ASN A 8 -7.09 -8.30 -3.93
CA ASN A 8 -6.66 -8.61 -2.57
C ASN A 8 -6.32 -7.33 -1.80
N TRP A 9 -5.55 -6.43 -2.41
CA TRP A 9 -5.21 -5.13 -1.81
C TRP A 9 -6.45 -4.28 -1.55
N LYS A 10 -7.42 -4.30 -2.46
CA LYS A 10 -8.72 -3.64 -2.27
C LYS A 10 -9.47 -4.20 -1.07
N SER A 11 -9.56 -5.52 -0.94
CA SER A 11 -10.23 -6.16 0.20
C SER A 11 -9.55 -5.83 1.54
N ILE A 12 -8.21 -5.76 1.57
CA ILE A 12 -7.45 -5.33 2.74
C ILE A 12 -7.78 -3.86 3.09
N ALA A 13 -7.74 -2.96 2.11
CA ALA A 13 -8.06 -1.55 2.32
C ALA A 13 -9.48 -1.37 2.87
N GLU A 14 -10.47 -2.02 2.26
CA GLU A 14 -11.87 -1.98 2.72
C GLU A 14 -12.03 -2.53 4.15
N SER A 15 -11.31 -3.61 4.50
CA SER A 15 -11.29 -4.15 5.87
C SER A 15 -10.71 -3.17 6.89
N MET A 16 -9.70 -2.40 6.50
CA MET A 16 -9.08 -1.36 7.34
C MET A 16 -9.98 -0.13 7.46
N GLU A 17 -10.64 0.30 6.38
CA GLU A 17 -11.66 1.36 6.37
C GLU A 17 -12.80 1.02 7.34
N ALA A 18 -13.29 -0.22 7.31
CA ALA A 18 -14.34 -0.70 8.21
C ALA A 18 -13.92 -0.69 9.70
N LYS A 19 -12.62 -0.82 9.99
CA LYS A 19 -12.06 -0.76 11.34
C LYS A 19 -11.71 0.67 11.79
N GLY A 20 -11.67 1.61 10.85
CA GLY A 20 -11.20 2.98 11.09
C GLY A 20 -9.67 3.13 11.02
N ASP A 21 -8.92 2.09 10.63
CA ASP A 21 -7.45 2.09 10.54
C ASP A 21 -6.93 2.78 9.26
N THR A 22 -7.50 3.94 8.95
CA THR A 22 -7.26 4.70 7.70
C THR A 22 -6.05 5.63 7.74
N GLU A 23 -5.39 5.72 8.89
CA GLU A 23 -4.18 6.53 9.07
C GLU A 23 -2.90 5.67 9.08
N SER A 24 -3.05 4.34 9.11
CA SER A 24 -1.91 3.44 9.05
C SER A 24 -1.24 3.50 7.69
N TRP A 25 0.09 3.53 7.69
CA TRP A 25 0.90 3.42 6.49
C TRP A 25 0.57 2.18 5.64
N PHE A 26 0.14 1.09 6.28
CA PHE A 26 -0.33 -0.11 5.58
C PHE A 26 -1.62 0.14 4.79
N TYR A 27 -2.55 0.92 5.35
CA TYR A 27 -3.78 1.29 4.65
C TYR A 27 -3.47 2.20 3.46
N LEU A 28 -2.64 3.24 3.66
CA LEU A 28 -2.27 4.16 2.58
C LEU A 28 -1.63 3.43 1.40
N ARG A 29 -0.77 2.44 1.70
CA ARG A 29 -0.21 1.52 0.71
C ARG A 29 -1.28 0.67 0.03
N ALA A 30 -2.11 -0.02 0.80
CA ALA A 30 -3.16 -0.89 0.26
C ALA A 30 -4.14 -0.12 -0.64
N ARG A 31 -4.53 1.08 -0.24
CA ARG A 31 -5.42 1.98 -0.97
C ARG A 31 -4.79 2.48 -2.27
N ALA A 32 -3.51 2.86 -2.24
CA ALA A 32 -2.79 3.29 -3.43
C ALA A 32 -2.68 2.15 -4.46
N ILE A 33 -2.31 0.95 -4.01
CA ILE A 33 -2.20 -0.22 -4.87
C ILE A 33 -3.58 -0.63 -5.43
N ALA A 34 -4.63 -0.61 -4.60
CA ALA A 34 -6.00 -0.89 -5.03
C ALA A 34 -6.53 0.10 -6.07
N ASP A 35 -6.08 1.36 -6.02
CA ASP A 35 -6.37 2.39 -7.02
C ASP A 35 -5.51 2.26 -8.31
N GLY A 36 -4.62 1.26 -8.38
CA GLY A 36 -3.68 1.10 -9.49
C GLY A 36 -2.56 2.14 -9.51
N LYS A 37 -2.35 2.85 -8.40
CA LYS A 37 -1.24 3.79 -8.22
C LYS A 37 0.04 3.04 -7.82
N PRO A 38 1.22 3.60 -8.09
CA PRO A 38 2.46 3.05 -7.56
C PRO A 38 2.43 3.00 -6.03
N ASP A 39 3.15 2.02 -5.48
CA ASP A 39 3.33 1.86 -4.05
C ASP A 39 3.97 3.15 -3.48
N PRO A 40 3.33 3.84 -2.51
CA PRO A 40 3.86 5.06 -1.93
C PRO A 40 5.06 4.80 -1.00
N MET A 41 5.37 3.53 -0.68
CA MET A 41 6.55 3.20 0.11
C MET A 41 7.81 3.15 -0.77
N PRO A 42 8.89 3.84 -0.35
CA PRO A 42 10.19 3.63 -0.97
C PRO A 42 10.61 2.18 -0.78
N ASN A 43 11.30 1.64 -1.78
CA ASN A 43 11.87 0.31 -1.64
C ASN A 43 12.87 0.31 -0.48
N ILE A 44 12.99 -0.81 0.24
CA ILE A 44 13.97 -0.95 1.34
C ILE A 44 15.38 -0.58 0.85
N SER A 45 15.70 -0.89 -0.40
CA SER A 45 16.96 -0.50 -1.05
C SER A 45 17.15 1.02 -1.20
N GLU A 46 16.07 1.78 -1.38
CA GLU A 46 16.11 3.25 -1.44
C GLU A 46 16.23 3.88 -0.05
N LEU A 47 15.67 3.24 0.98
CA LEU A 47 15.82 3.66 2.38
C LEU A 47 17.22 3.36 2.95
N LEU A 48 17.88 2.32 2.46
CA LEU A 48 19.23 1.92 2.86
C LEU A 48 20.33 2.53 1.97
N ALA A 49 19.96 3.32 0.96
CA ALA A 49 20.93 4.05 0.16
C ALA A 49 21.49 5.20 1.01
N ASP A 50 22.68 5.01 1.57
CA ASP A 50 23.42 6.07 2.26
C ASP A 50 23.56 7.30 1.34
N PRO A 51 23.23 8.52 1.81
CA PRO A 51 23.62 9.74 1.11
C PRO A 51 25.15 9.86 1.22
N ALA A 52 25.84 9.63 0.10
CA ALA A 52 27.29 9.80 -0.05
C ALA A 52 27.75 11.24 0.23
#